data_AF-A0A0T5PHC1-F1
#
_entry.id   AF-A0A0T5PHC1-F1
#
_cell.length_a   1.000
_cell.length_b   1.000
_cell.length_c   1.000
_cell.angle_alpha   90.00
_cell.angle_beta   90.00
_cell.angle_gamma   90.00
#
_symmetry.space_group_name_H-M   'P 1'
#
loop_
_entity.id
_entity.type
_entity.pdbx_description
1 polymer ?
#
loop_
_entity_poly.entity_id
_entity_poly.type
_entity_poly.pdbx_seq_one_letter_code
_entity_poly.pdbx_strand_id
1 'polypeptide(L)'
;MLWPLIKASLPAKSLLLLALAVLFWFLGFHTLLGVALFLALEVIMWRNSATYASQDFVYSKDILKLFSCDDGQLRVGMDTTNIRNIDKIKLWQDQQYGFIDFALGQQLQVRYKFPLEQYQPLRLWLQQHLPATNLETSLALN
;
A
#
# COMPACT_ATOMS: atom_id res chain seq x y z
N MET A 1 18.25 -29.35 -3.90
CA MET A 1 19.57 -28.68 -4.06
C MET A 1 20.09 -28.74 -5.51
N LEU A 2 19.23 -28.52 -6.53
CA LEU A 2 19.62 -28.64 -7.96
C LEU A 2 19.79 -27.28 -8.68
N TRP A 3 19.33 -26.20 -8.05
CA TRP A 3 19.38 -24.83 -8.57
C TRP A 3 20.78 -24.33 -9.00
N PRO A 4 21.88 -24.59 -8.25
CA PRO A 4 23.20 -24.13 -8.68
C PRO A 4 23.76 -24.93 -9.88
N LEU A 5 23.38 -26.20 -10.05
CA LEU A 5 23.80 -27.04 -11.18
C LEU A 5 23.14 -26.63 -12.51
N ILE A 6 21.88 -26.19 -12.45
CA ILE A 6 21.12 -25.69 -13.60
C ILE A 6 21.69 -24.35 -14.12
N LYS A 7 22.22 -23.49 -13.23
CA LYS A 7 22.83 -22.22 -13.64
C LYS A 7 24.15 -22.40 -14.39
N ALA A 8 24.96 -23.41 -14.01
CA ALA A 8 26.35 -23.53 -14.42
C ALA A 8 26.59 -24.27 -15.76
N SER A 9 25.71 -25.16 -16.20
CA SER A 9 25.95 -25.99 -17.39
C SER A 9 24.88 -25.83 -18.49
N LEU A 10 25.32 -25.51 -19.71
CA LEU A 10 24.49 -25.51 -20.92
C LEU A 10 23.67 -26.81 -21.11
N PRO A 11 24.24 -28.03 -20.95
CA PRO A 11 23.50 -29.27 -21.16
C PRO A 11 22.39 -29.49 -20.13
N ALA A 12 22.56 -29.07 -18.86
CA ALA A 12 21.49 -29.17 -17.86
C ALA A 12 20.32 -28.23 -18.17
N LYS A 13 20.59 -27.04 -18.74
CA LYS A 13 19.55 -26.13 -19.21
C LYS A 13 18.77 -26.73 -20.39
N SER A 14 19.47 -27.35 -21.33
CA SER A 14 18.85 -28.03 -22.48
C SER A 14 18.00 -29.24 -22.06
N LEU A 15 18.48 -30.06 -21.11
CA LEU A 15 17.70 -31.18 -20.56
C LEU A 15 16.46 -30.71 -19.80
N LEU A 16 16.57 -29.61 -19.04
CA LEU A 16 15.44 -29.02 -18.34
C LEU A 16 14.40 -28.43 -19.31
N LEU A 17 14.86 -27.76 -20.38
CA LEU A 17 13.99 -27.29 -21.46
C LEU A 17 13.31 -28.43 -22.20
N LEU A 18 14.03 -29.53 -22.44
CA LEU A 18 13.47 -30.73 -23.08
C LEU A 18 12.46 -31.44 -22.17
N ALA A 19 12.73 -31.53 -20.87
CA ALA A 19 11.77 -32.04 -19.89
C ALA A 19 10.51 -31.15 -19.80
N LEU A 20 10.69 -29.82 -19.83
CA LEU A 20 9.57 -28.89 -19.94
C LEU A 20 8.80 -29.10 -21.24
N ALA A 21 9.49 -29.25 -22.38
CA ALA A 21 8.87 -29.47 -23.69
C ALA A 21 8.08 -30.79 -23.75
N VAL A 22 8.59 -31.86 -23.12
CA VAL A 22 7.87 -33.15 -23.01
C VAL A 22 6.68 -33.04 -22.07
N LEU A 23 6.81 -32.33 -20.94
CA LEU A 23 5.67 -31.99 -20.08
C LEU A 23 4.63 -31.17 -20.86
N PHE A 24 5.05 -30.14 -21.60
CA PHE A 24 4.20 -29.31 -22.45
C PHE A 24 3.48 -30.12 -23.53
N TRP A 25 4.17 -31.11 -24.11
CA TRP A 25 3.60 -32.03 -25.08
C TRP A 25 2.56 -32.96 -24.46
N PHE A 26 2.80 -33.46 -23.24
CA PHE A 26 1.94 -34.44 -22.58
C PHE A 26 0.71 -33.81 -21.90
N LEU A 27 0.84 -32.59 -21.37
CA LEU A 27 -0.22 -31.88 -20.67
C LEU A 27 -1.19 -31.15 -21.62
N GLY A 28 -0.82 -30.97 -22.89
CA GLY A 28 -1.66 -30.35 -23.92
C GLY A 28 -1.85 -28.84 -23.74
N PHE A 29 -2.08 -28.13 -24.84
CA PHE A 29 -2.21 -26.67 -24.86
C PHE A 29 -3.26 -26.11 -23.87
N HIS A 30 -4.31 -26.87 -23.58
CA HIS A 30 -5.39 -26.47 -22.69
C HIS A 30 -4.97 -26.33 -21.22
N THR A 31 -4.09 -27.18 -20.73
CA THR A 31 -3.60 -27.07 -19.33
C THR A 31 -2.64 -25.90 -19.18
N LEU A 32 -1.87 -25.57 -20.21
CA LEU A 32 -1.02 -24.38 -20.23
C LEU A 32 -1.80 -23.09 -20.22
N LEU A 33 -2.87 -23.05 -21.02
CA LEU A 33 -3.80 -21.94 -20.99
C LEU A 33 -4.43 -21.81 -19.58
N GLY A 34 -4.81 -22.93 -18.96
CA GLY A 34 -5.37 -22.97 -17.61
C GLY A 34 -4.40 -22.49 -16.52
N VAL A 35 -3.14 -22.95 -16.54
CA VAL A 35 -2.11 -22.52 -15.59
C VAL A 35 -1.74 -21.05 -15.80
N ALA A 36 -1.63 -20.58 -17.04
CA ALA A 36 -1.39 -19.18 -17.33
C ALA A 36 -2.54 -18.28 -16.87
N LEU A 37 -3.80 -18.70 -17.08
CA LEU A 37 -4.98 -18.01 -16.56
C LEU A 37 -4.99 -17.97 -15.04
N PHE A 38 -4.64 -19.07 -14.38
CA PHE A 38 -4.57 -19.15 -12.92
C PHE A 38 -3.49 -18.22 -12.35
N LEU A 39 -2.29 -18.22 -12.92
CA LEU A 39 -1.21 -17.31 -12.51
C LEU A 39 -1.55 -15.84 -12.78
N ALA A 40 -2.22 -15.55 -13.91
CA ALA A 40 -2.71 -14.20 -14.18
C ALA A 40 -3.78 -13.76 -13.17
N LEU A 41 -4.69 -14.65 -12.79
CA LEU A 41 -5.68 -14.41 -11.74
C LEU A 41 -5.03 -14.17 -10.37
N GLU A 42 -4.02 -14.95 -9.99
CA GLU A 42 -3.28 -14.70 -8.74
C GLU A 42 -2.59 -13.34 -8.74
N VAL A 43 -1.93 -12.94 -9.84
CA VAL A 43 -1.28 -11.63 -9.94
C VAL A 43 -2.32 -10.50 -9.86
N ILE A 44 -3.47 -10.65 -10.51
CA ILE A 44 -4.57 -9.68 -10.43
C ILE A 44 -5.14 -9.62 -9.02
N MET A 45 -5.37 -10.76 -8.38
CA MET A 45 -5.89 -10.82 -7.01
C MET A 45 -4.90 -10.26 -6.01
N TRP A 46 -3.60 -10.52 -6.14
CA TRP A 46 -2.55 -9.95 -5.29
C TRP A 46 -2.42 -8.43 -5.45
N ARG A 47 -2.54 -7.92 -6.68
CA ARG A 47 -2.57 -6.47 -6.93
C ARG A 47 -3.83 -5.81 -6.36
N ASN A 48 -4.98 -6.46 -6.51
CA ASN A 48 -6.24 -5.93 -5.98
C ASN A 48 -6.32 -6.05 -4.47
N SER A 49 -5.71 -7.07 -3.86
CA SER A 49 -5.71 -7.24 -2.41
C SER A 49 -4.84 -6.20 -1.70
N ALA A 50 -3.76 -5.75 -2.34
CA ALA A 50 -3.02 -4.56 -1.93
C ALA A 50 -3.83 -3.25 -2.04
N THR A 51 -5.01 -3.29 -2.67
CA THR A 51 -5.88 -2.13 -2.89
C THR A 51 -7.12 -2.12 -1.97
N TYR A 52 -7.28 -3.08 -1.05
CA TYR A 52 -8.35 -3.04 -0.02
C TYR A 52 -8.02 -2.07 1.14
N ALA A 53 -7.34 -0.96 0.85
CA ALA A 53 -7.42 0.21 1.69
C ALA A 53 -8.86 0.74 1.57
N SER A 54 -9.63 0.66 2.65
CA SER A 54 -11.05 1.04 2.66
C SER A 54 -11.24 2.40 1.99
N GLN A 55 -12.10 2.45 0.97
CA GLN A 55 -12.39 3.71 0.30
C GLN A 55 -13.11 4.70 1.22
N ASP A 56 -13.73 4.20 2.29
CA ASP A 56 -14.49 4.97 3.26
C ASP A 56 -13.63 5.59 4.36
N PHE A 57 -14.00 6.82 4.75
CA PHE A 57 -13.39 7.53 5.87
C PHE A 57 -13.87 6.96 7.20
N VAL A 58 -12.92 6.50 8.01
CA VAL A 58 -13.20 6.02 9.37
C VAL A 58 -13.46 7.22 10.29
N TYR A 59 -14.55 7.19 11.05
CA TYR A 59 -14.83 8.27 12.02
C TYR A 59 -13.95 8.12 13.26
N SER A 60 -13.17 9.15 13.58
CA SER A 60 -12.46 9.25 14.85
C SER A 60 -13.04 10.38 15.70
N LYS A 61 -13.38 10.06 16.95
CA LYS A 61 -13.81 11.06 17.94
C LYS A 61 -12.64 11.92 18.43
N ASP A 62 -11.42 11.39 18.39
CA ASP A 62 -10.22 12.04 18.89
C ASP A 62 -9.06 11.68 17.95
N ILE A 63 -8.87 12.49 16.92
CA ILE A 63 -7.88 12.23 15.88
C ILE A 63 -6.47 12.37 16.43
N LEU A 64 -6.21 13.34 17.31
CA LEU A 64 -4.88 13.61 17.85
C LEU A 64 -4.31 12.41 18.63
N LYS A 65 -5.14 11.67 19.36
CA LYS A 65 -4.69 10.46 20.07
C LYS A 65 -4.25 9.32 19.16
N LEU A 66 -4.69 9.31 17.91
CA LEU A 66 -4.28 8.30 16.94
C LEU A 66 -2.87 8.58 16.42
N PHE A 67 -2.42 9.84 16.46
CA PHE A 67 -1.13 10.25 15.91
C PHE A 67 -0.11 10.35 17.02
N SER A 68 1.02 9.67 16.84
CA SER A 68 2.19 9.82 17.70
C SER A 68 3.44 9.83 16.84
N CYS A 69 4.41 10.64 17.23
CA CYS A 69 5.69 10.77 16.55
C CYS A 69 6.77 10.35 17.53
N ASP A 70 7.54 9.31 17.18
CA ASP A 70 8.63 8.82 18.01
C ASP A 70 9.86 8.53 17.14
N ASP A 71 10.99 9.14 17.50
CA ASP A 71 12.30 8.96 16.86
C ASP A 71 12.32 8.96 15.31
N GLY A 72 11.55 9.86 14.69
CA GLY A 72 11.45 9.98 13.22
C GLY A 72 10.48 8.99 12.56
N GLN A 73 9.70 8.26 13.35
CA GLN A 73 8.61 7.41 12.91
C GLN A 73 7.26 8.06 13.23
N LEU A 74 6.36 8.05 12.24
CA LEU A 74 4.96 8.40 12.44
C LEU A 74 4.17 7.14 12.72
N ARG A 75 3.54 7.09 13.88
CA ARG A 75 2.57 6.06 14.24
C ARG A 75 1.15 6.62 14.14
N VAL A 76 0.29 5.88 13.45
CA VAL A 76 -1.14 6.16 13.33
C VAL A 76 -1.91 4.92 13.78
N GLY A 77 -2.53 4.99 14.96
CA GLY A 77 -3.21 3.85 15.57
C GLY A 77 -2.24 2.71 15.92
N MET A 78 -2.33 1.59 15.19
CA MET A 78 -1.45 0.43 15.36
C MET A 78 -0.29 0.41 14.35
N ASP A 79 -0.35 1.21 13.29
CA ASP A 79 0.60 1.17 12.19
C ASP A 79 1.68 2.25 12.35
N THR A 80 2.90 1.94 11.93
CA THR A 80 4.06 2.84 12.05
C THR A 80 4.86 2.88 10.76
N THR A 81 5.29 4.08 10.33
CA THR A 81 6.16 4.25 9.17
C THR A 81 7.20 5.33 9.42
N ASN A 82 8.27 5.35 8.63
CA ASN A 82 9.23 6.46 8.67
C ASN A 82 8.59 7.73 8.09
N ILE A 83 8.75 8.86 8.78
CA ILE A 83 8.23 10.16 8.34
C ILE A 83 8.70 10.52 6.92
N ARG A 84 9.93 10.13 6.54
CA ARG A 84 10.48 10.40 5.20
C ARG A 84 9.77 9.67 4.07
N ASN A 85 9.00 8.63 4.37
CA ASN A 85 8.22 7.90 3.38
C ASN A 85 6.85 8.55 3.12
N ILE A 86 6.54 9.67 3.79
CA ILE A 86 5.28 10.39 3.66
C ILE A 86 5.52 11.62 2.79
N ASP A 87 5.22 11.48 1.50
CA ASP A 87 5.43 12.54 0.52
C ASP A 87 4.39 13.66 0.64
N LYS A 88 3.12 13.27 0.85
CA LYS A 88 1.98 14.18 0.80
C LYS A 88 0.93 13.83 1.83
N ILE A 89 0.41 14.85 2.51
CA ILE A 89 -0.75 14.74 3.39
C ILE A 89 -1.84 15.67 2.88
N LYS A 90 -3.01 15.11 2.56
CA LYS A 90 -4.19 15.89 2.22
C LYS A 90 -4.99 16.13 3.49
N LEU A 91 -5.20 17.40 3.80
CA LEU A 91 -5.98 17.82 4.96
C LEU A 91 -7.01 18.84 4.50
N TRP A 92 -8.29 18.54 4.64
CA TRP A 92 -9.35 19.45 4.25
C TRP A 92 -10.49 19.42 5.27
N GLN A 93 -11.34 20.42 5.20
CA GLN A 93 -12.50 20.54 6.07
C GLN A 93 -13.75 20.88 5.26
N ASP A 94 -14.88 20.43 5.77
CA ASP A 94 -16.22 20.79 5.35
C ASP A 94 -16.96 21.47 6.54
N GLN A 95 -18.23 21.84 6.37
CA GLN A 95 -19.03 22.57 7.36
C GLN A 95 -19.14 21.88 8.72
N GLN A 96 -19.08 20.54 8.76
CA GLN A 96 -19.28 19.75 9.98
C GLN A 96 -18.05 18.94 10.43
N TYR A 97 -17.15 18.60 9.50
CA TYR A 97 -16.07 17.64 9.77
C TYR A 97 -14.75 18.06 9.11
N GLY A 98 -13.65 17.66 9.75
CA GLY A 98 -12.33 17.63 9.13
C GLY A 98 -12.02 16.24 8.57
N PHE A 99 -11.20 16.22 7.52
CA PHE A 99 -10.80 15.02 6.80
C PHE A 99 -9.30 15.01 6.60
N ILE A 100 -8.70 13.83 6.74
CA ILE A 100 -7.29 13.59 6.46
C ILE A 100 -7.15 12.34 5.60
N ASP A 101 -6.34 12.44 4.54
CA ASP A 101 -6.02 11.34 3.63
C ASP A 101 -4.54 11.38 3.25
N PHE A 102 -3.82 10.29 3.55
CA PHE A 102 -2.46 10.08 3.08
C PHE A 102 -2.07 8.59 3.09
N ALA A 103 -1.04 8.26 2.33
CA ALA A 103 -0.43 6.94 2.37
C ALA A 103 0.59 6.86 3.52
N LEU A 104 0.42 5.87 4.40
CA LEU A 104 1.35 5.53 5.46
C LEU A 104 2.20 4.34 4.99
N GLY A 105 3.33 4.63 4.33
CA GLY A 105 4.17 3.61 3.69
C GLY A 105 3.59 3.10 2.36
N GLN A 106 3.97 1.88 1.95
CA GLN A 106 3.62 1.35 0.62
C GLN A 106 2.24 0.68 0.53
N GLN A 107 1.61 0.37 1.66
CA GLN A 107 0.42 -0.51 1.68
C GLN A 107 -0.76 0.03 2.49
N LEU A 108 -0.56 1.03 3.34
CA LEU A 108 -1.62 1.51 4.23
C LEU A 108 -2.06 2.92 3.83
N GLN A 109 -3.37 3.12 3.73
CA GLN A 109 -3.94 4.45 3.52
C GLN A 109 -4.68 4.90 4.76
N VAL A 110 -4.26 6.05 5.29
CA VAL A 110 -4.85 6.69 6.46
C VAL A 110 -5.95 7.62 5.97
N ARG A 111 -7.21 7.21 6.13
CA ARG A 111 -8.40 8.00 5.79
C ARG A 111 -9.30 8.16 7.01
N TYR A 112 -9.29 9.33 7.63
CA TYR A 112 -10.14 9.62 8.78
C TYR A 112 -11.03 10.84 8.56
N LYS A 113 -12.23 10.76 9.12
CA LYS A 113 -13.14 11.90 9.33
C LYS A 113 -13.25 12.19 10.83
N PHE A 114 -13.19 13.44 11.23
CA PHE A 114 -13.13 13.85 12.64
C PHE A 114 -13.87 15.18 12.89
N PRO A 115 -14.21 15.52 14.15
CA PRO A 115 -14.89 16.78 14.48
C PRO A 115 -14.07 18.01 14.06
N LEU A 116 -14.74 19.02 13.49
CA LEU A 116 -14.10 20.25 12.99
C LEU A 116 -13.22 20.97 14.03
N GLU A 117 -13.60 20.92 15.31
CA GLU A 117 -12.85 21.51 16.43
C GLU A 117 -11.39 21.02 16.51
N GLN A 118 -11.12 19.81 16.02
CA GLN A 118 -9.79 19.19 16.05
C GLN A 118 -8.96 19.48 14.80
N TYR A 119 -9.52 20.14 13.78
CA TYR A 119 -8.82 20.45 12.54
C TYR A 119 -7.62 21.35 12.75
N GLN A 120 -7.81 22.48 13.43
CA GLN A 120 -6.74 23.45 13.66
C GLN A 120 -5.63 22.89 14.56
N PRO A 121 -5.94 22.21 15.69
CA PRO A 121 -4.94 21.49 16.47
C PRO A 121 -4.16 20.43 15.68
N LEU A 122 -4.84 19.62 14.85
CA LEU A 122 -4.20 18.60 14.03
C LEU A 122 -3.26 19.22 12.99
N ARG A 123 -3.70 20.29 12.33
CA ARG A 123 -2.88 21.01 11.36
C ARG A 123 -1.58 21.51 11.99
N LEU A 124 -1.66 22.13 13.16
CA LEU A 124 -0.49 22.64 13.89
C LEU A 124 0.43 21.49 14.31
N TRP A 125 -0.14 20.39 14.82
CA TRP A 125 0.63 19.21 15.22
C TRP A 125 1.39 18.60 14.03
N LEU A 126 0.74 18.48 12.86
CA LEU A 126 1.35 17.98 11.64
C LEU A 126 2.48 18.90 11.17
N GLN A 127 2.28 20.23 11.18
CA GLN A 127 3.33 21.18 10.80
C GLN A 127 4.54 21.13 11.73
N GLN A 128 4.33 20.89 13.03
CA GLN A 128 5.40 20.80 14.01
C GLN A 128 6.22 19.51 13.88
N HIS A 129 5.56 18.37 13.63
CA HIS A 129 6.21 17.05 13.63
C HIS A 129 6.61 16.56 12.24
N LEU A 130 5.98 17.09 11.18
CA LEU A 130 6.21 16.73 9.77
C LEU A 130 6.52 17.98 8.91
N PRO A 131 7.53 18.79 9.26
CA PRO A 131 7.78 20.07 8.57
C PRO A 131 8.25 19.91 7.12
N ALA A 132 8.80 18.73 6.76
CA ALA A 132 9.28 18.44 5.41
C ALA A 132 8.18 17.88 4.49
N THR A 133 7.03 17.48 5.03
CA THR A 133 5.95 16.86 4.26
C THR A 133 5.07 17.93 3.64
N ASN A 134 4.68 17.74 2.37
CA ASN A 134 3.80 18.68 1.70
C ASN A 134 2.37 18.50 2.22
N LEU A 135 1.89 19.51 2.94
CA LEU A 135 0.56 19.54 3.55
C LEU A 135 -0.38 20.29 2.61
N GLU A 136 -1.11 19.55 1.78
CA GLU A 136 -2.10 20.09 0.85
C GLU A 136 -3.37 20.43 1.66
N THR A 137 -3.52 21.72 2.01
CA THR A 137 -4.75 22.23 2.62
C THR A 137 -5.71 22.72 1.55
N SER A 138 -6.91 22.16 1.49
CA SER A 138 -8.01 22.73 0.71
C SER A 138 -9.20 23.03 1.61
N LEU A 139 -9.89 24.13 1.32
CA LEU A 139 -11.27 24.31 1.78
C LEU A 139 -12.14 23.51 0.81
N ALA A 140 -12.99 22.62 1.32
CA ALA A 140 -14.05 22.06 0.51
C ALA A 140 -14.99 23.21 0.13
N LEU A 141 -14.76 23.80 -1.05
CA LEU A 141 -15.70 24.71 -1.67
C LEU A 141 -16.81 23.83 -2.24
N ASN A 142 -17.97 23.88 -1.59
CA ASN A 142 -19.28 23.32 -1.96
C ASN A 142 -19.38 22.71 -3.36
#